data_AF-A0A0F3QIN1-F1
#
_entry.id   AF-A0A0F3QIN1-F1
#
_cell.length_a   1.000
_cell.length_b   1.000
_cell.length_c   1.000
_cell.angle_alpha   90.00
_cell.angle_beta   90.00
_cell.angle_gamma   90.00
#
_symmetry.space_group_name_H-M   'P 1'
#
loop_
_entity.id
_entity.type
_entity.pdbx_description
1 polymer ?
#
loop_
_entity_poly.entity_id
_entity_poly.type
_entity_poly.pdbx_seq_one_letter_code
_entity_poly.pdbx_strand_id
1 'polypeptide(L)'
;MLVAEKNRLQQANTDKFVKNSCINMIDVLSNQITEITNQVEVIISSDQLLKAKHEILKEINGIGNIVAFELLILLPELGKLTRRQIASLAGGLLQKLMIVVNIKDIER
;
A
#
# COMPACT_ATOMS: atom_id res chain seq x y z
N MET A 1 -5.91 8.61 8.78
CA MET A 1 -6.91 9.71 8.85
C MET A 1 -8.28 9.30 8.30
N LEU A 2 -8.39 8.69 7.12
CA LEU A 2 -9.68 8.25 6.55
C LEU A 2 -10.52 7.37 7.48
N VAL A 3 -9.90 6.36 8.13
CA VAL A 3 -10.58 5.49 9.10
C VAL A 3 -11.14 6.28 10.29
N ALA A 4 -10.38 7.26 10.78
CA ALA A 4 -10.83 8.11 11.89
C ALA A 4 -12.05 8.95 11.48
N GLU A 5 -12.06 9.53 10.27
CA GLU A 5 -13.22 10.29 9.78
C GLU A 5 -14.45 9.41 9.52
N LYS A 6 -14.26 8.18 9.01
CA LYS A 6 -15.35 7.20 8.92
C LYS A 6 -15.94 6.86 10.30
N ASN A 7 -15.09 6.68 11.31
CA ASN A 7 -15.54 6.44 12.68
C ASN A 7 -16.28 7.66 13.26
N ARG A 8 -15.83 8.89 12.97
CA ARG A 8 -16.52 10.13 13.37
C ARG A 8 -17.90 10.25 12.71
N LEU A 9 -18.02 9.93 11.42
CA LEU A 9 -19.29 9.91 10.72
C LEU A 9 -20.29 8.93 11.36
N GLN A 10 -19.82 7.74 11.75
CA GLN A 10 -20.64 6.73 12.44
C GLN A 10 -21.16 7.20 13.81
N GLN A 11 -20.43 8.09 14.49
CA GLN A 11 -20.80 8.62 15.81
C GLN A 11 -21.68 9.88 15.73
N ALA A 12 -21.68 10.58 14.59
CA ALA A 12 -22.47 11.79 14.38
C ALA A 12 -23.96 11.45 14.20
N ASN A 13 -24.68 11.09 15.27
CA ASN A 13 -26.02 10.50 15.17
C ASN A 13 -27.16 11.51 14.91
N THR A 14 -26.98 12.79 15.24
CA THR A 14 -28.14 13.73 15.33
C THR A 14 -27.99 14.99 14.47
N ASP A 15 -26.76 15.43 14.17
CA ASP A 15 -26.52 16.70 13.48
C ASP A 15 -26.22 16.49 11.98
N LYS A 16 -27.10 17.03 11.13
CA LYS A 16 -27.00 16.92 9.65
C LYS A 16 -25.82 17.72 9.09
N PHE A 17 -25.48 18.85 9.70
CA PHE A 17 -24.33 19.67 9.29
C PHE A 17 -23.02 18.93 9.57
N VAL A 18 -22.88 18.34 10.76
CA VAL A 18 -21.70 17.55 11.14
C VAL A 18 -21.54 16.32 10.24
N LYS A 19 -22.63 15.59 9.95
CA LYS A 19 -22.59 14.47 9.00
C LYS A 19 -22.08 14.91 7.62
N ASN A 20 -22.62 15.99 7.06
CA ASN A 20 -22.20 16.49 5.76
C ASN A 20 -20.72 16.93 5.77
N SER A 21 -20.25 17.57 6.85
CA SER A 21 -18.84 17.93 6.99
C SER A 21 -17.93 16.70 6.99
N CYS A 22 -18.28 15.63 7.72
CA CYS A 22 -17.52 14.37 7.71
C CYS A 22 -17.53 13.67 6.35
N ILE A 23 -18.67 13.65 5.65
CA ILE A 23 -18.77 13.07 4.30
C ILE A 23 -17.84 13.82 3.34
N ASN A 24 -17.89 15.16 3.32
CA ASN A 24 -17.01 15.96 2.49
C ASN A 24 -15.52 15.68 2.79
N MET A 25 -15.16 15.52 4.07
CA MET A 25 -13.79 15.19 4.45
C MET A 25 -13.39 13.78 3.97
N ILE A 26 -14.28 12.80 4.08
CA ILE A 26 -14.07 11.44 3.58
C ILE A 26 -13.85 11.45 2.07
N ASP A 27 -14.65 12.22 1.32
CA ASP A 27 -14.53 12.32 -0.14
C ASP A 27 -13.20 12.96 -0.53
N VAL A 28 -12.83 14.06 0.11
CA VAL A 28 -11.54 14.74 -0.11
C VAL A 28 -10.37 13.81 0.17
N LEU A 29 -10.39 13.09 1.30
CA LEU A 29 -9.32 12.15 1.66
C LEU A 29 -9.26 10.96 0.69
N SER A 30 -10.40 10.43 0.29
CA SER A 30 -10.48 9.27 -0.63
C SER A 30 -9.97 9.64 -2.03
N ASN A 31 -10.31 10.85 -2.49
CA ASN A 31 -9.82 11.37 -3.77
C ASN A 31 -8.31 11.59 -3.75
N GLN A 32 -7.78 12.22 -2.69
CA GLN A 32 -6.33 12.40 -2.55
C GLN A 32 -5.56 11.07 -2.50
N ILE A 33 -6.09 10.08 -1.77
CA ILE A 33 -5.47 8.74 -1.74
C ILE A 33 -5.46 8.13 -3.15
N THR A 34 -6.57 8.22 -3.87
CA THR A 34 -6.67 7.71 -5.25
C THR A 34 -5.70 8.42 -6.18
N GLU A 35 -5.64 9.75 -6.12
CA GLU A 35 -4.77 10.56 -6.97
C GLU A 35 -3.29 10.25 -6.73
N ILE A 36 -2.87 10.19 -5.46
CA ILE A 36 -1.50 9.83 -5.11
C ILE A 36 -1.18 8.40 -5.56
N THR A 37 -2.10 7.46 -5.37
CA THR A 37 -1.92 6.06 -5.81
C THR A 37 -1.74 5.98 -7.32
N ASN A 38 -2.53 6.73 -8.09
CA ASN A 38 -2.41 6.78 -9.54
C ASN A 38 -1.07 7.41 -9.97
N GLN A 39 -0.60 8.45 -9.29
CA GLN A 39 0.71 9.04 -9.58
C GLN A 39 1.85 8.04 -9.33
N VAL A 40 1.77 7.24 -8.25
CA VAL A 40 2.74 6.16 -7.99
C VAL A 40 2.71 5.12 -9.11
N GLU A 41 1.53 4.72 -9.57
CA GLU A 41 1.39 3.78 -10.69
C GLU A 41 1.98 4.32 -11.99
N VAL A 42 1.80 5.61 -12.29
CA VAL A 42 2.42 6.28 -13.44
C VAL A 42 3.94 6.25 -13.33
N ILE A 43 4.51 6.58 -12.17
CA ILE A 43 5.97 6.56 -11.95
C ILE A 43 6.50 5.14 -12.14
N ILE A 44 5.89 4.13 -11.53
CA ILE A 44 6.33 2.73 -11.63
C ILE A 44 6.19 2.22 -13.07
N SER A 45 5.12 2.57 -13.77
CA SER A 45 4.90 2.16 -15.16
C SER A 45 5.87 2.82 -16.14
N SER A 46 6.40 3.99 -15.80
CA SER A 46 7.38 4.73 -16.61
C SER A 46 8.80 4.17 -16.53
N ASP A 47 9.12 3.45 -15.46
CA ASP A 47 10.42 2.82 -15.24
C ASP A 47 10.32 1.31 -15.52
N GLN A 48 11.08 0.83 -16.52
CA GLN A 48 11.01 -0.56 -16.96
C GLN A 48 11.44 -1.56 -15.87
N LEU A 49 12.39 -1.20 -15.01
CA LEU A 49 12.85 -2.05 -13.91
C LEU A 49 11.80 -2.11 -12.80
N LEU A 50 11.23 -0.97 -12.42
CA LEU A 50 10.18 -0.92 -11.40
C LEU A 50 8.92 -1.65 -11.87
N LYS A 51 8.54 -1.48 -13.14
CA LYS A 51 7.42 -2.21 -13.74
C LYS A 51 7.64 -3.72 -13.70
N ALA A 52 8.81 -4.21 -14.08
CA ALA A 52 9.12 -5.63 -14.03
C ALA A 52 9.01 -6.18 -12.60
N LYS A 53 9.60 -5.49 -11.62
CA LYS A 53 9.49 -5.88 -10.20
C LYS A 53 8.04 -5.83 -9.69
N HIS A 54 7.26 -4.85 -10.12
CA HIS A 54 5.85 -4.72 -9.75
C HIS A 54 5.01 -5.88 -10.25
N GLU A 55 5.18 -6.30 -11.51
CA GLU A 55 4.46 -7.44 -12.07
C GLU A 55 4.79 -8.74 -11.33
N ILE A 56 6.08 -8.98 -11.04
CA ILE A 56 6.52 -10.14 -10.25
C ILE A 56 5.86 -10.15 -8.86
N LEU A 57 5.80 -9.00 -8.19
CA LEU A 57 5.12 -8.89 -6.89
C LEU A 57 3.62 -9.17 -6.98
N LYS A 58 2.97 -8.82 -8.09
CA LYS A 58 1.54 -9.08 -8.31
C LYS A 58 1.20 -10.52 -8.63
N GLU A 59 2.14 -11.31 -9.12
CA GLU A 59 1.94 -12.75 -9.32
C GLU A 59 1.78 -13.51 -7.99
N ILE A 60 2.26 -12.92 -6.90
CA ILE A 60 2.13 -13.50 -5.56
C ILE A 60 0.69 -13.35 -5.06
N ASN A 61 0.05 -14.49 -4.79
CA ASN A 61 -1.32 -14.52 -4.29
C ASN A 61 -1.46 -13.73 -2.97
N GLY A 62 -2.40 -12.78 -2.93
CA GLY A 62 -2.63 -11.91 -1.77
C GLY A 62 -1.90 -10.57 -1.83
N ILE A 63 -1.12 -10.29 -2.88
CA ILE A 63 -0.48 -8.98 -3.10
C ILE A 63 -1.26 -8.19 -4.14
N GLY A 64 -1.81 -7.04 -3.73
CA GLY A 64 -2.39 -6.05 -4.63
C GLY A 64 -1.44 -4.87 -4.90
N ASN A 65 -1.83 -3.98 -5.81
CA ASN A 65 -1.01 -2.83 -6.24
C ASN A 65 -0.45 -2.00 -5.06
N ILE A 66 -1.29 -1.67 -4.07
CA ILE A 66 -0.88 -0.85 -2.92
C ILE A 66 0.28 -1.52 -2.15
N VAL A 67 0.15 -2.82 -1.87
CA VAL A 67 1.17 -3.58 -1.14
C VAL A 67 2.43 -3.74 -1.99
N ALA A 68 2.28 -3.97 -3.29
CA ALA A 68 3.42 -4.07 -4.19
C ALA A 68 4.20 -2.75 -4.27
N PHE A 69 3.51 -1.60 -4.35
CA PHE A 69 4.13 -0.28 -4.32
C PHE A 69 4.90 -0.04 -3.02
N GLU A 70 4.29 -0.37 -1.88
CA GLU A 70 4.90 -0.20 -0.57
C GLU A 70 6.16 -1.06 -0.41
N LEU A 71 6.13 -2.31 -0.91
CA LEU A 71 7.31 -3.18 -0.96
C LEU A 71 8.42 -2.62 -1.84
N LEU A 72 8.11 -2.07 -3.02
CA LEU A 72 9.09 -1.46 -3.91
C LEU A 72 9.76 -0.24 -3.29
N ILE A 73 8.99 0.57 -2.56
CA ILE A 73 9.47 1.81 -1.93
C ILE A 73 10.28 1.51 -0.66
N LEU A 74 9.74 0.68 0.24
CA LEU A 74 10.35 0.42 1.54
C LEU A 74 11.48 -0.61 1.46
N LEU A 75 11.44 -1.52 0.49
CA LEU A 75 12.38 -2.63 0.35
C LEU A 75 12.89 -2.74 -1.11
N PRO A 76 13.65 -1.75 -1.62
CA PRO A 76 14.19 -1.82 -2.99
C PRO A 76 15.14 -3.01 -3.22
N GLU A 77 15.72 -3.56 -2.14
CA GLU A 77 16.62 -4.72 -2.13
C GLU A 77 15.91 -6.08 -2.12
N LEU A 78 14.57 -6.09 -2.18
CA LEU A 78 13.78 -7.29 -2.30
C LEU A 78 14.17 -8.05 -3.59
N GLY A 79 14.49 -9.34 -3.46
CA GLY A 79 15.02 -10.18 -4.54
C GLY A 79 16.55 -10.24 -4.66
N LYS A 80 17.30 -9.44 -3.89
CA LYS A 80 18.77 -9.57 -3.77
C LYS A 80 19.22 -10.14 -2.43
N LEU A 81 18.45 -9.87 -1.40
CA LEU A 81 18.77 -10.25 -0.02
C LEU A 81 17.96 -11.48 0.40
N THR A 82 18.54 -12.27 1.29
CA THR A 82 17.87 -13.46 1.83
C THR A 82 16.71 -13.06 2.75
N ARG A 83 15.73 -13.97 2.94
CA ARG A 83 14.59 -13.77 3.87
C ARG A 83 15.01 -13.28 5.26
N ARG A 84 16.10 -13.82 5.81
CA ARG A 84 16.61 -13.40 7.13
C ARG A 84 17.12 -11.96 7.14
N GLN A 85 17.83 -11.55 6.08
CA GLN A 85 18.37 -10.20 5.96
C GLN A 85 17.24 -9.17 5.79
N ILE A 86 16.25 -9.48 4.96
CA ILE A 86 15.12 -8.58 4.77
C ILE A 86 14.24 -8.55 6.04
N ALA A 87 14.05 -9.67 6.75
CA ALA A 87 13.34 -9.66 8.04
C ALA A 87 14.05 -8.80 9.10
N SER A 88 15.39 -8.80 9.09
CA SER A 88 16.19 -7.95 9.96
C SER A 88 16.15 -6.48 9.55
N LEU A 89 16.06 -6.18 8.25
CA LEU A 89 16.04 -4.83 7.69
C LEU A 89 14.66 -4.17 7.86
N ALA A 90 13.61 -4.94 7.62
CA ALA A 90 12.21 -4.51 7.63
C ALA A 90 11.63 -4.38 9.06
N GLY A 91 12.34 -4.92 10.06
CA GLY A 91 11.90 -4.97 11.45
C GLY A 91 10.63 -5.80 11.66
N GLY A 92 10.01 -5.66 12.84
CA GLY A 92 8.82 -6.42 13.22
C GLY A 92 7.54 -6.05 12.46
N LEU A 93 7.48 -4.86 11.86
CA LEU A 93 6.25 -4.34 11.24
C LEU A 93 5.88 -5.06 9.93
N LEU A 94 6.87 -5.60 9.22
CA LEU A 94 6.71 -6.23 7.91
C LEU A 94 6.77 -7.76 7.95
N GLN A 95 6.93 -8.36 9.14
CA GLN A 95 7.02 -9.82 9.28
C GLN A 95 5.76 -10.53 8.76
N LYS A 96 4.59 -9.89 8.95
CA LYS A 96 3.29 -10.41 8.50
C LYS A 96 3.16 -10.35 6.97
N LEU A 97 3.79 -9.36 6.33
CA LEU A 97 3.82 -9.20 4.88
C LEU A 97 4.77 -10.21 4.23
N MET A 98 5.90 -10.51 4.88
CA MET A 98 6.85 -11.54 4.46
C MET A 98 6.31 -12.98 4.46
N ILE A 99 5.30 -13.28 5.28
CA ILE A 99 4.66 -14.60 5.25
C ILE A 99 3.93 -14.81 3.92
N VAL A 100 3.39 -13.73 3.34
CA VAL A 100 2.69 -13.74 2.05
C VAL A 100 3.69 -13.68 0.90
N VAL A 101 4.77 -12.90 1.04
CA VAL A 101 5.83 -12.76 0.02
C VAL A 101 6.87 -13.88 0.17
N ASN A 102 6.69 -14.98 -0.57
CA ASN A 102 7.76 -15.97 -0.69
C ASN A 102 8.84 -15.43 -1.63
N ILE A 103 9.99 -15.02 -1.09
CA ILE A 103 11.09 -14.39 -1.86
C ILE A 103 11.57 -15.23 -3.06
N LYS A 104 11.34 -16.55 -3.06
CA LYS A 104 11.61 -17.39 -4.25
C LYS A 104 10.79 -17.01 -5.48
N ASP A 105 9.65 -16.36 -5.29
CA ASP A 105 8.78 -15.90 -6.37
C ASP A 105 9.32 -14.59 -7.00
N ILE A 106 10.27 -13.91 -6.34
CA ILE A 106 10.87 -12.64 -6.81
C ILE A 106 12.14 -12.87 -7.65
N GLU A 107 12.79 -14.03 -7.51
CA GLU A 107 14.03 -14.40 -8.22
C GLU A 107 13.81 -15.16 -9.54
N ARG A 108 12.56 -15.29 -10.00
CA ARG A 108 12.21 -15.88 -11.31
C ARG A 108 12.09 -14.81 -12.38
#